data_AF-A0A7V6PCG9-F1
#
_entry.id   AF-A0A7V6PCG9-F1
#
_cell.length_a   1.000
_cell.length_b   1.000
_cell.length_c   1.000
_cell.angle_alpha   90.00
_cell.angle_beta   90.00
_cell.angle_gamma   90.00
#
_symmetry.space_group_name_H-M   'P 1'
#
loop_
_entity.id
_entity.type
_entity.pdbx_description
1 polymer ?
#
loop_
_entity_poly.entity_id
_entity_poly.type
_entity_poly.pdbx_seq_one_letter_code
_entity_poly.pdbx_strand_id
1 'polypeptide(L)' 'GKRPVCRHCLDWSERRNHLGGALGAALLNHFISQGWARREAGRVIAFSPKGAQAFSRTFELAGQIT' A
#
# COMPACT_ATOMS: atom_id res chain seq x y z
N GLY A 1 -2.30 -1.22 -24.78
CA GLY A 1 -0.99 -0.77 -24.27
C GLY A 1 -0.61 -1.59 -23.05
N LYS A 2 0.66 -1.98 -22.92
CA LYS A 2 1.15 -2.79 -21.78
C LYS A 2 1.05 -1.96 -20.49
N ARG A 3 0.53 -2.54 -19.40
CA ARG A 3 0.45 -1.84 -18.10
C ARG A 3 1.88 -1.49 -17.64
N PRO A 4 2.16 -0.25 -17.20
CA PRO A 4 3.47 0.10 -16.66
C PRO A 4 3.76 -0.71 -15.39
N VAL A 5 5.01 -1.11 -15.22
CA VAL A 5 5.46 -1.85 -14.03
C VAL A 5 5.29 -0.99 -12.79
N CYS A 6 5.80 0.23 -12.82
CA CYS A 6 5.69 1.22 -11.75
C CYS A 6 5.18 2.54 -12.33
N ARG A 7 4.29 3.23 -11.60
CA ARG A 7 3.78 4.55 -11.97
C ARG A 7 3.57 5.40 -10.73
N HIS A 8 3.93 6.68 -10.82
CA HIS A 8 3.49 7.68 -9.85
C HIS A 8 2.01 8.02 -10.15
N CYS A 9 1.10 7.56 -9.31
CA CYS A 9 -0.34 7.64 -9.53
C CYS A 9 -0.96 8.67 -8.59
N LEU A 10 -1.59 9.71 -9.13
CA LEU A 10 -2.26 10.73 -8.33
C LEU A 10 -3.62 10.20 -7.84
N ASP A 11 -3.80 10.16 -6.52
CA ASP A 11 -5.11 10.04 -5.92
C ASP A 11 -5.76 11.43 -5.90
N TRP A 12 -6.84 11.60 -6.66
CA TRP A 12 -7.56 12.87 -6.77
C TRP A 12 -8.33 13.23 -5.49
N SER A 13 -8.75 12.22 -4.72
CA SER A 13 -9.49 12.41 -3.48
C SER A 13 -8.56 12.83 -2.35
N GLU A 14 -7.42 12.16 -2.20
CA GLU A 14 -6.42 12.47 -1.17
C GLU A 14 -5.44 13.58 -1.60
N ARG A 15 -5.45 13.96 -2.89
CA ARG A 15 -4.50 14.90 -3.52
C ARG A 15 -3.04 14.52 -3.26
N ARG A 16 -2.77 13.21 -3.19
CA ARG A 16 -1.46 12.64 -2.92
C ARG A 16 -1.11 11.63 -3.97
N ASN A 17 0.17 11.57 -4.31
CA ASN A 17 0.64 10.52 -5.18
C ASN A 17 0.88 9.23 -4.39
N HIS A 18 0.55 8.11 -5.01
CA HIS A 18 0.82 6.78 -4.50
C HIS A 18 1.53 5.93 -5.56
N LEU A 19 2.09 4.81 -5.10
CA LEU A 19 2.67 3.82 -5.98
C LEU A 19 1.55 3.09 -6.75
N GLY A 20 1.58 3.22 -8.07
CA GLY A 20 0.66 2.55 -8.99
C GLY A 20 1.39 1.65 -9.98
N GLY A 21 0.63 1.05 -10.90
CA GLY A 21 1.15 0.07 -11.86
C GLY A 21 1.11 -1.36 -11.31
N ALA A 22 1.73 -2.29 -12.03
CA ALA A 22 1.75 -3.71 -11.66
C ALA A 22 2.44 -3.96 -10.31
N LEU A 23 3.48 -3.18 -9.98
CA LEU A 23 4.22 -3.27 -8.72
C LEU A 23 3.35 -2.88 -7.52
N GLY A 24 2.66 -1.74 -7.59
CA GLY A 24 1.78 -1.30 -6.50
C GLY A 24 0.66 -2.31 -6.24
N ALA A 25 0.09 -2.90 -7.30
CA ALA A 25 -0.91 -3.96 -7.17
C ALA A 25 -0.33 -5.23 -6.53
N ALA A 26 0.88 -5.65 -6.92
CA ALA A 26 1.54 -6.82 -6.36
C ALA A 26 1.88 -6.65 -4.87
N LEU A 27 2.36 -5.47 -4.47
CA LEU A 27 2.63 -5.16 -3.06
C LEU A 27 1.35 -5.17 -2.22
N LEU A 28 0.27 -4.54 -2.70
CA LEU A 28 -1.00 -4.57 -1.99
C LEU A 28 -1.52 -6.01 -1.81
N ASN A 29 -1.44 -6.83 -2.87
CA ASN A 29 -1.83 -8.23 -2.79
C ASN A 29 -0.96 -9.01 -1.79
N HIS A 30 0.35 -8.75 -1.76
CA HIS A 30 1.25 -9.35 -0.78
C HIS A 30 0.83 -8.97 0.66
N PHE A 31 0.61 -7.69 0.95
CA PHE A 31 0.19 -7.25 2.29
C PHE A 31 -1.15 -7.87 2.73
N ILE A 32 -2.11 -7.99 1.82
CA ILE A 32 -3.38 -8.67 2.11
C ILE A 32 -3.16 -10.16 2.36
N SER A 33 -2.36 -10.83 1.53
CA SER A 33 -2.07 -12.28 1.68
C SER A 33 -1.36 -12.61 2.99
N GLN A 34 -0.53 -11.70 3.50
CA GLN A 34 0.16 -11.84 4.78
C GLN A 34 -0.72 -11.47 5.98
N GLY A 35 -1.97 -11.03 5.75
CA GLY A 35 -2.86 -10.55 6.81
C GLY A 35 -2.44 -9.21 7.42
N TRP A 36 -1.57 -8.45 6.74
CA TRP A 36 -1.12 -7.15 7.24
C TRP A 36 -2.17 -6.07 7.03
N ALA A 37 -2.88 -6.15 5.90
CA ALA A 37 -3.93 -5.22 5.53
C ALA A 37 -5.17 -5.95 5.02
N ARG A 38 -6.31 -5.27 5.06
CA ARG A 38 -7.58 -5.74 4.48
C ARG A 38 -8.26 -4.62 3.73
N ARG A 39 -9.10 -5.00 2.76
CA ARG A 39 -10.03 -4.06 2.11
C ARG A 39 -11.23 -3.86 3.01
N GLU A 40 -11.63 -2.60 3.21
CA GLU A 40 -12.89 -2.24 3.85
C GLU A 40 -13.87 -1.68 2.81
N ALA A 41 -14.99 -1.12 3.26
CA ALA A 41 -15.97 -0.52 2.36
C ALA A 41 -15.34 0.60 1.49
N GLY A 42 -15.70 0.64 0.22
CA GLY A 42 -15.16 1.63 -0.73
C GLY A 42 -13.71 1.35 -1.12
N ARG A 43 -12.86 2.37 -1.04
CA ARG A 43 -11.44 2.33 -1.46
C ARG A 43 -10.46 2.31 -0.29
N VAL A 44 -10.94 1.95 0.90
CA VAL A 44 -10.15 1.96 2.14
C VAL A 44 -9.36 0.66 2.28
N ILE A 45 -8.06 0.79 2.60
CA ILE A 45 -7.18 -0.31 3.00
C ILE A 45 -6.80 -0.11 4.46
N ALA A 46 -7.28 -0.99 5.34
CA ALA A 46 -7.01 -0.92 6.77
C ALA A 46 -5.88 -1.89 7.14
N PHE A 47 -4.85 -1.39 7.82
CA PHE A 47 -3.80 -2.23 8.40
C PHE A 47 -4.22 -2.77 9.77
N SER A 48 -3.87 -4.02 10.05
CA SER A 48 -3.92 -4.53 11.42
C SER A 48 -2.74 -3.96 12.22
N PRO A 49 -2.83 -3.86 13.58
CA PRO A 49 -1.71 -3.37 14.38
C PRO A 49 -0.42 -4.17 14.16
N LYS A 50 -0.51 -5.51 14.04
CA LYS A 50 0.63 -6.37 13.72
C LYS A 50 1.13 -6.15 12.29
N GLY A 51 0.21 -5.95 11.35
CA GLY A 51 0.53 -5.66 9.95
C GLY A 51 1.29 -4.35 9.77
N ALA A 52 0.88 -3.29 10.47
CA ALA A 52 1.57 -2.01 10.46
C ALA A 52 3.00 -2.13 10.99
N GLN A 53 3.20 -2.87 12.09
CA GLN A 53 4.55 -3.13 12.62
C GLN A 53 5.42 -3.93 11.64
N ALA A 54 4.86 -4.96 11.01
CA ALA A 54 5.57 -5.77 10.04
C ALA A 54 5.93 -4.97 8.78
N PHE A 55 5.02 -4.11 8.30
CA PHE A 55 5.26 -3.18 7.21
C PHE A 55 6.42 -2.23 7.55
N SER A 56 6.35 -1.54 8.69
CA SER A 56 7.41 -0.61 9.12
C SER A 56 8.77 -1.30 9.26
N ARG A 57 8.81 -2.53 9.78
CA ARG A 57 10.05 -3.31 9.86
C ARG A 57 10.59 -3.67 8.48
N THR A 58 9.72 -4.09 7.57
CA THR A 58 10.12 -4.55 6.22
C THR A 58 10.70 -3.43 5.36
N PHE A 59 10.16 -2.22 5.52
CA PHE A 59 10.61 -1.04 4.77
C PHE A 59 11.50 -0.11 5.60
N GLU A 60 11.95 -0.56 6.78
CA GLU A 60 12.84 0.19 7.67
C GLU A 60 12.31 1.60 8.03
N LEU A 61 10.98 1.76 8.09
CA LEU A 61 10.31 3.05 8.33
C LEU A 61 10.28 3.46 9.80
N ALA A 62 11.13 2.87 10.64
CA ALA A 62 11.23 3.21 12.05
C ALA A 62 11.75 4.66 12.21
N GLY A 63 10.82 5.61 12.31
CA GLY A 63 11.10 7.04 12.49
C GLY A 63 10.26 8.01 11.67
N GLN A 64 9.38 7.55 10.76
CA GLN A 64 8.66 8.43 9.82
C GLN A 64 7.13 8.32 9.80
N ILE A 65 6.53 7.56 10.72
CA ILE A 65 5.07 7.44 10.80
C ILE A 65 4.61 7.91 12.19
N THR A 66 4.44 9.22 12.31
CA THR A 66 3.62 9.89 13.34
C THR A 66 2.51 10.65 12.63
#